data_AF-A0A2E1EAP8-F1
#
_entry.id   AF-A0A2E1EAP8-F1
#
_cell.length_a   1.000
_cell.length_b   1.000
_cell.length_c   1.000
_cell.angle_alpha   90.00
_cell.angle_beta   90.00
_cell.angle_gamma   90.00
#
_symmetry.space_group_name_H-M   'P 1'
#
loop_
_entity.id
_entity.type
_entity.pdbx_description
1 polymer ?
#
loop_
_entity_poly.entity_id
_entity_poly.type
_entity_poly.pdbx_seq_one_letter_code
_entity_poly.pdbx_strand_id
1 'polypeptide(L)'
;MEIFKNKFIFIILINQFVFSQQLDFDFYSGEKKESNNISFKFIQQGIVNINSFSNISASIEAFKLSYKSINNFNSYLTLFSTRTFFSGKKDDKLNTLSTVLNPFGGTLNINIHSLIPIKVKEDFNSSLGVKIGKKLVEARAIYLPLNNRAFFENYFNLGSLIQKKIIDDPLNNNSLFFWSYINFFLTKSSKKNREIFFDNKLKPLSNGYGFEIGLQYNRSMKILLIGNKILNTEKKSKLNKMIFQLSISYRFLK
;
A
#
# COMPACT_ATOMS: atom_id res chain seq x y z
N MET A 1 15.47 3.90 44.25
CA MET A 1 15.85 3.98 42.81
C MET A 1 14.81 3.22 41.98
N GLU A 2 13.58 3.72 41.97
CA GLU A 2 12.37 2.91 41.69
C GLU A 2 11.41 3.53 40.66
N ILE A 3 11.89 4.46 39.82
CA ILE A 3 11.01 5.21 38.91
C ILE A 3 11.14 4.74 37.44
N PHE A 4 12.11 3.89 37.10
CA PHE A 4 12.40 3.55 35.70
C PHE A 4 11.85 2.18 35.20
N LYS A 5 11.33 1.31 36.07
CA LYS A 5 10.83 -0.02 35.63
C LYS A 5 9.40 0.01 35.06
N ASN A 6 8.55 0.94 35.47
CA ASN A 6 7.13 0.94 35.04
C ASN A 6 6.85 1.59 33.68
N LYS A 7 7.81 2.31 33.08
CA LYS A 7 7.61 2.94 31.76
C LYS A 7 7.78 1.97 30.58
N PHE A 8 8.53 0.88 30.75
CA PHE A 8 8.75 -0.09 29.68
C PHE A 8 7.55 -1.02 29.46
N ILE A 9 6.80 -1.32 30.52
CA ILE A 9 5.57 -2.11 30.45
C ILE A 9 4.44 -1.31 29.77
N PHE A 10 4.42 0.02 29.95
CA PHE A 10 3.46 0.89 29.27
C PHE A 10 3.69 0.97 27.75
N ILE A 11 4.94 0.81 27.28
CA ILE A 11 5.27 0.73 25.85
C ILE A 11 4.91 -0.64 25.26
N ILE A 12 4.89 -1.70 26.07
CA ILE A 12 4.52 -3.05 25.63
C ILE A 12 2.99 -3.24 25.60
N LEU A 13 2.22 -2.49 26.40
CA LEU A 13 0.74 -2.52 26.38
C LEU A 13 0.09 -1.72 25.23
N ILE A 14 0.87 -0.99 24.42
CA ILE A 14 0.37 -0.43 23.14
C ILE A 14 0.23 -1.53 22.06
N ASN A 15 0.63 -2.78 22.34
CA ASN A 15 0.54 -3.93 21.41
C ASN A 15 -0.86 -4.56 21.25
N GLN A 16 -1.95 -3.92 21.68
CA GLN A 16 -3.29 -4.55 21.61
C GLN A 16 -4.37 -3.68 20.96
N PHE A 17 -4.14 -3.15 19.77
CA PHE A 17 -5.22 -2.69 18.89
C PHE A 17 -4.79 -3.08 17.46
N VAL A 18 -5.42 -4.05 16.80
CA VAL A 18 -6.63 -3.93 15.97
C VAL A 18 -6.52 -2.78 14.99
N PHE A 19 -6.03 -3.06 13.78
CA PHE A 19 -5.82 -2.07 12.73
C PHE A 19 -6.23 -2.70 11.38
N SER A 20 -6.75 -2.00 10.36
CA SER A 20 -6.85 -2.37 8.89
C SER A 20 -7.43 -1.35 7.93
N GLN A 21 -6.71 -0.97 6.87
CA GLN A 21 -7.08 -0.51 5.52
C GLN A 21 -5.90 -0.11 4.61
N GLN A 22 -6.01 -0.53 3.36
CA GLN A 22 -5.80 0.40 2.25
C GLN A 22 -7.14 0.48 1.48
N LEU A 23 -7.58 1.69 1.12
CA LEU A 23 -8.72 2.00 0.23
C LEU A 23 -10.15 2.14 0.80
N ASP A 24 -10.37 2.17 2.12
CA ASP A 24 -11.72 2.37 2.71
C ASP A 24 -11.87 3.71 3.45
N PHE A 25 -11.55 4.80 2.79
CA PHE A 25 -11.92 6.10 3.34
C PHE A 25 -13.42 6.23 3.24
N ASP A 26 -14.11 6.07 4.37
CA ASP A 26 -15.31 6.87 4.57
C ASP A 26 -14.81 8.30 4.34
N PHE A 27 -15.39 8.95 3.34
CA PHE A 27 -15.25 10.39 3.24
C PHE A 27 -15.53 10.92 4.64
N TYR A 28 -14.62 11.71 5.23
CA TYR A 28 -15.01 12.47 6.40
C TYR A 28 -16.11 13.40 5.87
N SER A 29 -17.37 13.03 6.09
CA SER A 29 -18.40 14.04 6.24
C SER A 29 -17.85 14.95 7.34
N GLY A 30 -17.98 16.26 7.20
CA GLY A 30 -17.51 17.21 8.23
C GLY A 30 -18.17 17.03 9.60
N GLU A 31 -19.01 16.00 9.76
CA GLU A 31 -19.67 15.58 10.97
C GLU A 31 -18.65 14.91 11.92
N LYS A 32 -18.57 15.43 13.14
CA LYS A 32 -17.81 14.80 14.21
C LYS A 32 -18.36 13.40 14.43
N LYS A 33 -17.52 12.37 14.32
CA LYS A 33 -17.90 11.02 14.72
C LYS A 33 -18.22 11.03 16.21
N GLU A 34 -19.38 10.49 16.57
CA GLU A 34 -19.84 10.45 17.97
C GLU A 34 -19.11 9.36 18.79
N SER A 35 -18.53 8.36 18.13
CA SER A 35 -17.86 7.24 18.79
C SER A 35 -16.69 6.65 17.98
N ASN A 36 -15.81 5.92 18.67
CA ASN A 36 -14.78 5.12 18.02
C ASN A 36 -15.43 3.89 17.39
N ASN A 37 -15.01 3.55 16.16
CA ASN A 37 -15.55 2.42 15.42
C ASN A 37 -14.44 1.41 15.08
N ILE A 38 -14.71 0.13 15.38
CA ILE A 38 -13.92 -1.02 14.96
C ILE A 38 -14.77 -1.83 13.99
N SER A 39 -14.24 -2.12 12.80
CA SER A 39 -14.94 -2.93 11.81
C SER A 39 -14.03 -4.00 11.25
N PHE A 40 -14.58 -5.15 10.87
CA PHE A 40 -13.83 -6.23 10.26
C PHE A 40 -14.55 -6.73 9.01
N LYS A 41 -13.80 -6.85 7.92
CA LYS A 41 -14.30 -7.20 6.60
C LYS A 41 -13.43 -8.29 5.99
N PHE A 42 -14.06 -9.22 5.29
CA PHE A 42 -13.39 -10.25 4.51
C PHE A 42 -13.68 -10.03 3.03
N ILE A 43 -12.68 -10.28 2.18
CA ILE A 43 -12.79 -10.24 0.71
C ILE A 43 -13.54 -9.00 0.27
N GLN A 44 -13.00 -7.84 0.59
CA GLN A 44 -13.72 -6.59 0.39
C GLN A 44 -13.61 -6.09 -1.05
N GLN A 45 -12.48 -6.34 -1.72
CA GLN A 45 -12.23 -5.76 -3.03
C GLN A 45 -11.28 -6.59 -3.89
N GLY A 46 -11.49 -6.50 -5.19
CA GLY A 46 -10.58 -6.96 -6.23
C GLY A 46 -9.87 -5.76 -6.86
N ILE A 47 -8.62 -5.93 -7.23
CA ILE A 47 -7.80 -4.94 -7.92
C ILE A 47 -7.18 -5.61 -9.14
N VAL A 48 -7.34 -5.04 -10.32
CA VAL A 48 -6.61 -5.45 -11.53
C VAL A 48 -5.57 -4.39 -11.83
N ASN A 49 -4.35 -4.81 -12.15
CA ASN A 49 -3.24 -3.91 -12.40
C ASN A 49 -2.53 -4.24 -13.71
N ILE A 50 -2.09 -3.20 -14.41
CA ILE A 50 -1.13 -3.28 -15.51
C ILE A 50 0.00 -2.31 -15.24
N ASN A 51 1.25 -2.72 -15.46
CA ASN A 51 2.41 -1.87 -15.21
C ASN A 51 3.19 -1.52 -16.50
N SER A 52 4.16 -0.62 -16.38
CA SER A 52 5.02 -0.16 -17.48
C SER A 52 5.92 -1.26 -18.08
N PHE A 53 5.97 -2.44 -17.48
CA PHE A 53 6.62 -3.63 -18.03
C PHE A 53 5.62 -4.65 -18.60
N SER A 54 4.36 -4.22 -18.79
CA SER A 54 3.27 -5.04 -19.29
C SER A 54 2.98 -6.27 -18.42
N ASN A 55 3.22 -6.19 -17.11
CA ASN A 55 2.78 -7.22 -16.18
C ASN A 55 1.30 -7.00 -15.84
N ILE A 56 0.48 -8.04 -16.02
CA ILE A 56 -0.96 -8.01 -15.70
C ILE A 56 -1.22 -8.83 -14.45
N SER A 57 -1.67 -8.17 -13.39
CA SER A 57 -1.94 -8.79 -12.08
C SER A 57 -3.36 -8.57 -11.60
N ALA A 58 -3.83 -9.49 -10.77
CA ALA A 58 -5.00 -9.27 -9.92
C ALA A 58 -4.61 -9.44 -8.46
N SER A 59 -5.10 -8.54 -7.62
CA SER A 59 -4.97 -8.57 -6.18
C SER A 59 -6.35 -8.67 -5.54
N ILE A 60 -6.46 -9.40 -4.45
CA ILE A 60 -7.65 -9.45 -3.61
C ILE A 60 -7.26 -8.95 -2.22
N GLU A 61 -8.09 -8.08 -1.64
CA GLU A 61 -8.02 -7.74 -0.22
C GLU A 61 -8.68 -8.85 0.59
N ALA A 62 -7.88 -9.79 1.11
CA ALA A 62 -8.38 -10.99 1.78
C ALA A 62 -9.10 -10.65 3.09
N PHE A 63 -8.55 -9.73 3.89
CA PHE A 63 -9.25 -9.19 5.05
C PHE A 63 -8.81 -7.77 5.40
N LYS A 64 -9.71 -7.08 6.12
CA LYS A 64 -9.50 -5.76 6.68
C LYS A 64 -10.27 -5.50 7.99
N LEU A 65 -9.56 -5.42 9.10
CA LEU A 65 -9.91 -4.90 10.45
C LEU A 65 -9.80 -3.36 10.74
N SER A 66 -10.63 -2.43 10.26
CA SER A 66 -10.42 -0.98 10.51
C SER A 66 -10.66 -0.48 11.93
N TYR A 67 -9.80 0.44 12.40
CA TYR A 67 -10.05 1.31 13.56
C TYR A 67 -10.19 2.78 13.11
N LYS A 68 -11.27 3.44 13.55
CA LYS A 68 -11.57 4.85 13.26
C LYS A 68 -11.87 5.57 14.57
N SER A 69 -11.10 6.60 14.88
CA SER A 69 -11.26 7.42 16.09
C SER A 69 -12.17 8.63 15.84
N ILE A 70 -12.77 9.13 16.91
CA ILE A 70 -13.47 10.42 16.97
C ILE A 70 -12.60 11.57 16.45
N ASN A 71 -11.31 11.55 16.74
CA ASN A 71 -10.36 12.59 16.32
C ASN A 71 -9.94 12.46 14.85
N ASN A 72 -10.69 11.70 14.05
CA ASN A 72 -10.38 11.42 12.66
C ASN A 72 -9.05 10.68 12.43
N PHE A 73 -8.44 10.11 13.47
CA PHE A 73 -7.34 9.17 13.30
C PHE A 73 -7.88 7.83 12.79
N ASN A 74 -7.29 7.29 11.73
CA ASN A 74 -7.67 5.97 11.22
C ASN A 74 -6.45 5.05 11.12
N SER A 75 -6.60 3.76 11.46
CA SER A 75 -5.47 2.82 11.47
C SER A 75 -5.81 1.39 11.05
N TYR A 76 -4.80 0.77 10.43
CA TYR A 76 -4.97 0.02 9.22
C TYR A 76 -4.08 -1.28 8.90
N LEU A 77 -4.02 -2.43 9.66
CA LEU A 77 -3.66 -3.85 9.22
C LEU A 77 -4.45 -4.56 8.06
N THR A 78 -4.00 -4.49 6.81
CA THR A 78 -4.62 -5.16 5.65
C THR A 78 -3.82 -6.36 5.19
N LEU A 79 -4.50 -7.41 4.70
CA LEU A 79 -3.88 -8.50 3.95
C LEU A 79 -4.31 -8.48 2.49
N PHE A 80 -3.34 -8.33 1.59
CA PHE A 80 -3.53 -8.52 0.16
C PHE A 80 -2.90 -9.84 -0.30
N SER A 81 -3.53 -10.48 -1.27
CA SER A 81 -2.91 -11.53 -2.07
C SER A 81 -2.92 -11.13 -3.53
N THR A 82 -1.77 -11.19 -4.20
CA THR A 82 -1.64 -10.83 -5.61
C THR A 82 -1.16 -12.02 -6.43
N ARG A 83 -1.88 -12.32 -7.50
CA ARG A 83 -1.42 -13.20 -8.57
C ARG A 83 -1.13 -12.33 -9.80
N THR A 84 -0.07 -12.61 -10.54
CA THR A 84 -0.02 -12.10 -11.92
C THR A 84 -0.01 -13.21 -12.93
N PHE A 85 -0.76 -12.95 -13.99
CA PHE A 85 -1.09 -13.90 -15.04
C PHE A 85 -0.12 -13.77 -16.21
N PHE A 86 0.36 -12.57 -16.47
CA PHE A 86 1.24 -12.29 -17.59
C PHE A 86 2.41 -11.41 -17.19
N SER A 87 3.61 -11.74 -17.65
CA SER A 87 4.80 -10.90 -17.52
C SER A 87 5.36 -10.57 -18.89
N GLY A 88 5.17 -9.32 -19.32
CA GLY A 88 5.48 -8.92 -20.69
C GLY A 88 6.96 -8.72 -20.99
N LYS A 89 7.82 -8.56 -19.98
CA LYS A 89 9.25 -8.33 -20.20
C LYS A 89 10.08 -9.58 -19.93
N LYS A 90 11.00 -9.90 -20.84
CA LYS A 90 12.04 -10.94 -20.65
C LYS A 90 13.18 -10.47 -19.73
N ASP A 91 12.84 -9.92 -18.56
CA ASP A 91 13.80 -9.44 -17.56
C ASP A 91 13.25 -9.69 -16.14
N ASP A 92 13.69 -10.81 -15.56
CA ASP A 92 13.21 -11.32 -14.27
C ASP A 92 13.45 -10.31 -13.13
N LYS A 93 14.52 -9.50 -13.20
CA LYS A 93 14.84 -8.50 -12.18
C LYS A 93 13.85 -7.34 -12.22
N LEU A 94 13.50 -6.87 -13.41
CA LEU A 94 12.50 -5.81 -13.56
C LEU A 94 11.10 -6.28 -13.18
N ASN A 95 10.75 -7.51 -13.53
CA ASN A 95 9.47 -8.10 -13.14
C ASN A 95 9.37 -8.26 -11.62
N THR A 96 10.43 -8.74 -10.99
CA THR A 96 10.52 -8.87 -9.53
C THR A 96 10.49 -7.50 -8.86
N LEU A 97 11.25 -6.52 -9.37
CA LEU A 97 11.25 -5.13 -8.87
C LEU A 97 9.85 -4.52 -8.94
N SER A 98 9.09 -4.78 -10.01
CA SER A 98 7.73 -4.25 -10.14
C SER A 98 6.79 -4.77 -9.04
N THR A 99 7.00 -5.99 -8.56
CA THR A 99 6.26 -6.56 -7.42
C THR A 99 6.73 -5.94 -6.09
N VAL A 100 8.03 -5.68 -5.95
CA VAL A 100 8.61 -4.94 -4.81
C VAL A 100 8.13 -3.49 -4.75
N LEU A 101 7.83 -2.86 -5.88
CA LEU A 101 7.36 -1.47 -5.92
C LEU A 101 5.84 -1.33 -6.00
N ASN A 102 5.08 -2.41 -6.16
CA ASN A 102 3.63 -2.35 -6.08
C ASN A 102 3.19 -2.28 -4.60
N PRO A 103 2.40 -1.27 -4.18
CA PRO A 103 1.96 -1.11 -2.80
C PRO A 103 1.04 -2.23 -2.29
N PHE A 104 0.31 -2.89 -3.20
CA PHE A 104 -0.56 -4.04 -2.93
C PHE A 104 0.07 -5.37 -3.36
N GLY A 105 1.21 -5.30 -4.07
CA GLY A 105 1.85 -6.45 -4.70
C GLY A 105 2.49 -7.41 -3.70
N GLY A 106 2.82 -8.60 -4.22
CA GLY A 106 3.30 -9.75 -3.46
C GLY A 106 2.25 -10.84 -3.40
N THR A 107 2.68 -12.10 -3.42
CA THR A 107 1.80 -13.27 -3.29
C THR A 107 0.99 -13.18 -2.00
N LEU A 108 1.63 -12.68 -0.94
CA LEU A 108 0.99 -12.24 0.30
C LEU A 108 1.61 -10.91 0.73
N ASN A 109 0.81 -9.94 1.15
CA ASN A 109 1.26 -8.64 1.62
C ASN A 109 0.40 -8.21 2.82
N ILE A 110 1.01 -8.25 4.00
CA ILE A 110 0.41 -7.77 5.23
C ILE A 110 1.00 -6.41 5.59
N ASN A 111 0.15 -5.44 5.93
CA ASN A 111 0.60 -4.10 6.23
C ASN A 111 -0.28 -3.38 7.22
N ILE A 112 0.31 -2.60 8.11
CA ILE A 112 -0.38 -1.63 8.96
C ILE A 112 -0.19 -0.26 8.33
N HIS A 113 -1.27 0.45 8.11
CA HIS A 113 -1.27 1.85 7.69
C HIS A 113 -1.88 2.70 8.82
N SER A 114 -1.48 3.94 8.97
CA SER A 114 -2.04 4.85 9.96
C SER A 114 -2.12 6.22 9.35
N LEU A 115 -3.23 6.90 9.60
CA LEU A 115 -3.54 8.19 9.00
C LEU A 115 -3.85 9.20 10.07
N ILE A 116 -2.98 10.20 10.13
CA ILE A 116 -3.04 11.27 11.10
C ILE A 116 -3.64 12.47 10.36
N PRO A 117 -4.87 12.91 10.70
CA PRO A 117 -5.52 14.00 10.02
C PRO A 117 -4.73 15.29 10.23
N ILE A 118 -4.50 16.03 9.15
CA ILE A 118 -3.89 17.36 9.16
C ILE A 118 -4.98 18.42 9.01
N LYS A 119 -5.89 18.20 8.04
CA LYS A 119 -6.98 19.13 7.74
C LYS A 119 -8.18 18.35 7.24
N VAL A 120 -9.32 18.53 7.89
CA VAL A 120 -10.59 17.88 7.56
C VAL A 120 -11.63 18.96 7.32
N LYS A 121 -12.24 18.93 6.14
CA LYS A 121 -13.33 19.78 5.68
C LYS A 121 -14.32 18.90 4.92
N GLU A 122 -15.55 19.38 4.78
CA GLU A 122 -16.64 18.65 4.12
C GLU A 122 -16.28 18.06 2.74
N ASP A 123 -15.53 18.81 1.93
CA ASP A 123 -15.11 18.38 0.59
C ASP A 123 -13.62 18.12 0.45
N PHE A 124 -12.85 18.26 1.53
CA PHE A 124 -11.40 18.18 1.47
C PHE A 124 -10.80 17.58 2.73
N ASN A 125 -10.02 16.52 2.53
CA ASN A 125 -9.29 15.86 3.60
C ASN A 125 -7.82 15.77 3.25
N SER A 126 -6.98 16.10 4.22
CA SER A 126 -5.53 15.95 4.17
C SER A 126 -5.06 15.22 5.43
N SER A 127 -4.20 14.23 5.25
CA SER A 127 -3.64 13.44 6.34
C SER A 127 -2.21 13.02 6.07
N LEU A 128 -1.42 12.87 7.12
CA LEU A 128 -0.13 12.21 7.05
C LEU A 128 -0.34 10.70 7.16
N GLY A 129 0.15 9.94 6.19
CA GLY A 129 0.06 8.49 6.15
C GLY A 129 1.38 7.78 6.44
N VAL A 130 1.34 6.86 7.39
CA VAL A 130 2.47 6.00 7.79
C VAL A 130 2.08 4.56 7.51
N LYS A 131 2.80 3.87 6.62
CA LYS A 131 2.53 2.47 6.27
C LYS A 131 3.75 1.61 6.53
N ILE A 132 3.56 0.49 7.22
CA ILE A 132 4.61 -0.50 7.49
C ILE A 132 4.07 -1.84 7.04
N GLY A 133 4.87 -2.65 6.36
CA GLY A 133 4.40 -3.94 5.93
C GLY A 133 5.49 -4.93 5.60
N LYS A 134 5.04 -6.15 5.37
CA LYS A 134 5.87 -7.27 4.94
C LYS A 134 5.14 -7.99 3.82
N LYS A 135 5.86 -8.27 2.75
CA LYS A 135 5.34 -9.01 1.61
C LYS A 135 6.21 -10.18 1.25
N LEU A 136 5.57 -11.28 0.88
CA LEU A 136 6.19 -12.41 0.22
C LEU A 136 6.20 -12.11 -1.28
N VAL A 137 7.39 -11.86 -1.81
CA VAL A 137 7.64 -11.60 -3.22
C VAL A 137 8.06 -12.90 -3.87
N GLU A 138 7.24 -13.39 -4.79
CA GLU A 138 7.64 -14.48 -5.67
C GLU A 138 8.30 -13.89 -6.92
N ALA A 139 9.58 -14.19 -7.10
CA ALA A 139 10.33 -13.80 -8.26
C ALA A 139 9.82 -14.54 -9.49
N ARG A 140 9.55 -13.76 -10.53
CA ARG A 140 9.13 -14.30 -11.82
C ARG A 140 10.35 -14.67 -12.62
N ALA A 141 10.83 -15.85 -12.31
CA ALA A 141 11.93 -16.50 -12.99
C ALA A 141 11.44 -17.12 -14.30
N ILE A 142 11.76 -16.52 -15.44
CA ILE A 142 11.79 -17.26 -16.70
C ILE A 142 13.05 -18.15 -16.71
N TYR A 143 14.13 -17.72 -16.04
CA TYR A 143 15.44 -18.39 -16.08
C TYR A 143 16.08 -18.73 -14.71
N LEU A 144 15.50 -18.37 -13.55
CA LEU A 144 16.09 -18.78 -12.25
C LEU A 144 15.75 -20.24 -11.87
N PRO A 145 16.69 -20.94 -11.18
CA PRO A 145 16.48 -22.30 -10.68
C PRO A 145 15.34 -22.41 -9.66
N LEU A 146 14.66 -23.57 -9.66
CA LEU A 146 13.45 -23.91 -8.89
C LEU A 146 13.52 -23.69 -7.37
N ASN A 147 14.71 -23.75 -6.77
CA ASN A 147 14.86 -23.83 -5.31
C ASN A 147 14.85 -22.47 -4.56
N ASN A 148 14.77 -21.32 -5.24
CA ASN A 148 14.69 -20.01 -4.58
C ASN A 148 13.77 -19.05 -5.34
N ARG A 149 12.46 -19.33 -5.35
CA ARG A 149 11.47 -18.52 -6.08
C ARG A 149 10.88 -17.38 -5.28
N ALA A 150 11.04 -17.33 -3.96
CA ALA A 150 10.39 -16.30 -3.16
C ALA A 150 11.27 -15.76 -2.05
N PHE A 151 10.97 -14.52 -1.64
CA PHE A 151 11.61 -13.88 -0.51
C PHE A 151 10.67 -12.92 0.21
N PHE A 152 10.97 -12.66 1.48
CA PHE A 152 10.30 -11.60 2.22
C PHE A 152 10.97 -10.25 2.02
N GLU A 153 10.14 -9.25 1.77
CA GLU A 153 10.49 -7.84 1.71
C GLU A 153 9.71 -7.09 2.78
N ASN A 154 10.42 -6.37 3.64
CA ASN A 154 9.79 -5.43 4.58
C ASN A 154 9.80 -4.04 3.97
N TYR A 155 8.80 -3.23 4.26
CA TYR A 155 8.75 -1.86 3.76
C TYR A 155 8.14 -0.91 4.77
N PHE A 156 8.52 0.35 4.61
CA PHE A 156 8.00 1.49 5.36
C PHE A 156 7.73 2.61 4.37
N ASN A 157 6.56 3.23 4.42
CA ASN A 157 6.20 4.40 3.63
C ASN A 157 5.72 5.51 4.57
N LEU A 158 6.13 6.74 4.27
CA LEU A 158 5.65 7.95 4.90
C LEU A 158 5.25 8.91 3.79
N GLY A 159 4.04 9.44 3.85
CA GLY A 159 3.54 10.29 2.77
C GLY A 159 2.38 11.18 3.16
N SER A 160 2.12 12.17 2.31
CA SER A 160 0.98 13.06 2.43
C SER A 160 -0.16 12.54 1.57
N LEU A 161 -1.35 12.43 2.16
CA LEU A 161 -2.57 12.03 1.50
C LEU A 161 -3.48 13.25 1.36
N ILE A 162 -3.99 13.46 0.15
CA ILE A 162 -5.01 14.45 -0.16
C ILE A 162 -6.21 13.73 -0.80
N GLN A 163 -7.40 14.07 -0.32
CA GLN A 163 -8.65 13.60 -0.86
C GLN A 163 -9.59 14.79 -1.03
N LYS A 164 -10.23 14.91 -2.19
CA LYS A 164 -11.15 16.00 -2.50
C LYS A 164 -12.43 15.45 -3.12
N LYS A 165 -13.58 15.94 -2.68
CA LYS A 165 -14.89 15.68 -3.31
C LYS A 165 -15.00 16.58 -4.53
N ILE A 166 -15.30 15.99 -5.68
CA ILE A 166 -15.49 16.73 -6.92
C ILE A 166 -16.99 16.91 -7.17
N ILE A 167 -17.74 15.81 -7.08
CA ILE A 167 -19.18 15.77 -7.34
C ILE A 167 -19.83 14.96 -6.22
N ASP A 168 -20.95 15.45 -5.72
CA ASP A 168 -21.84 14.73 -4.80
C ASP A 168 -23.27 15.02 -5.25
N ASP A 169 -23.94 14.00 -5.78
CA ASP A 169 -25.35 14.01 -6.11
C ASP A 169 -26.02 12.85 -5.34
N PRO A 170 -26.51 13.14 -4.12
CA PRO A 170 -27.15 12.12 -3.29
C PRO A 170 -28.42 11.53 -3.93
N LEU A 171 -29.15 12.32 -4.72
CA LEU A 171 -30.41 11.89 -5.34
C LEU A 171 -30.19 10.80 -6.39
N ASN A 172 -29.09 10.92 -7.14
CA ASN A 172 -28.71 9.93 -8.15
C ASN A 172 -27.66 8.92 -7.64
N ASN A 173 -27.39 8.91 -6.32
CA ASN A 173 -26.36 8.10 -5.68
C ASN A 173 -24.99 8.17 -6.38
N ASN A 174 -24.64 9.39 -6.82
CA ASN A 174 -23.47 9.64 -7.62
C ASN A 174 -22.45 10.49 -6.87
N SER A 175 -21.25 9.97 -6.69
CA SER A 175 -20.18 10.70 -6.05
C SER A 175 -18.85 10.44 -6.73
N LEU A 176 -18.07 11.49 -6.91
CA LEU A 176 -16.75 11.44 -7.51
C LEU A 176 -15.73 12.08 -6.59
N PHE A 177 -14.68 11.35 -6.29
CA PHE A 177 -13.62 11.78 -5.41
C PHE A 177 -12.27 11.75 -6.13
N PHE A 178 -11.50 12.80 -5.95
CA PHE A 178 -10.08 12.83 -6.26
C PHE A 178 -9.28 12.34 -5.06
N TRP A 179 -8.21 11.61 -5.34
CA TRP A 179 -7.31 11.09 -4.33
C TRP A 179 -5.85 11.18 -4.81
N SER A 180 -4.96 11.57 -3.93
CA SER A 180 -3.52 11.64 -4.18
C SER A 180 -2.74 11.24 -2.92
N TYR A 181 -1.67 10.48 -3.09
CA TYR A 181 -0.73 10.10 -2.05
C TYR A 181 0.69 10.26 -2.59
N ILE A 182 1.47 11.17 -2.01
CA ILE A 182 2.89 11.33 -2.34
C ILE A 182 3.69 10.79 -1.17
N ASN A 183 4.65 9.91 -1.43
CA ASN A 183 5.37 9.21 -0.36
C ASN A 183 6.87 9.10 -0.59
N PHE A 184 7.58 8.94 0.51
CA PHE A 184 8.90 8.35 0.58
C PHE A 184 8.76 6.94 1.14
N PHE A 185 9.57 6.03 0.62
CA PHE A 185 9.56 4.65 1.08
C PHE A 185 10.95 4.08 1.31
N LEU A 186 11.00 3.09 2.19
CA LEU A 186 12.12 2.21 2.47
C LEU A 186 11.68 0.77 2.21
N THR A 187 12.60 -0.03 1.67
CA THR A 187 12.42 -1.46 1.41
C THR A 187 13.65 -2.19 1.94
N LYS A 188 13.44 -3.29 2.66
CA LYS A 188 14.49 -4.11 3.26
C LYS A 188 14.30 -5.60 3.00
N SER A 189 15.33 -6.22 2.41
CA SER A 189 15.49 -7.69 2.32
C SER A 189 16.90 -8.12 2.74
N SER A 190 17.16 -9.42 2.84
CA SER A 190 18.50 -9.94 3.15
C SER A 190 19.48 -9.69 2.00
N LYS A 191 20.79 -9.66 2.30
CA LYS A 191 21.87 -9.59 1.29
C LYS A 191 21.78 -10.76 0.30
N LYS A 192 21.62 -11.98 0.82
CA LYS A 192 21.44 -13.20 0.03
C LYS A 192 20.28 -13.08 -0.98
N ASN A 193 19.15 -12.49 -0.57
CA ASN A 193 18.02 -12.29 -1.49
C ASN A 193 18.34 -11.24 -2.55
N ARG A 194 19.03 -10.14 -2.21
CA ARG A 194 19.44 -9.15 -3.21
C ARG A 194 20.44 -9.70 -4.21
N GLU A 195 21.33 -10.58 -3.77
CA GLU A 195 22.26 -11.30 -4.64
C GLU A 195 21.50 -12.21 -5.62
N ILE A 196 20.64 -13.09 -5.10
CA ILE A 196 19.88 -14.05 -5.91
C ILE A 196 18.93 -13.37 -6.91
N PHE A 197 18.17 -12.35 -6.47
CA PHE A 197 17.08 -11.78 -7.26
C PHE A 197 17.45 -10.52 -8.04
N PHE A 198 18.56 -9.86 -7.70
CA PHE A 198 18.94 -8.59 -8.30
C PHE A 198 20.44 -8.51 -8.67
N ASP A 199 21.22 -9.58 -8.52
CA ASP A 199 22.68 -9.62 -8.71
C ASP A 199 23.39 -8.49 -7.96
N ASN A 200 22.96 -8.20 -6.73
CA ASN A 200 23.49 -7.10 -5.91
C ASN A 200 23.34 -5.69 -6.52
N LYS A 201 22.63 -5.54 -7.64
CA LYS A 201 22.32 -4.22 -8.25
C LYS A 201 21.32 -3.40 -7.45
N LEU A 202 20.73 -4.00 -6.41
CA LEU A 202 19.83 -3.36 -5.45
C LEU A 202 20.36 -3.61 -4.03
N LYS A 203 20.53 -2.55 -3.25
CA LYS A 203 21.02 -2.65 -1.88
C LYS A 203 19.98 -3.34 -0.97
N PRO A 204 20.41 -4.07 0.08
CA PRO A 204 19.52 -4.73 1.05
C PRO A 204 18.48 -3.77 1.62
N LEU A 205 18.93 -2.60 2.08
CA LEU A 205 18.10 -1.46 2.42
C LEU A 205 18.12 -0.48 1.23
N SER A 206 16.95 -0.26 0.64
CA SER A 206 16.76 0.63 -0.50
C SER A 206 15.67 1.65 -0.19
N ASN A 207 15.88 2.90 -0.60
CA ASN A 207 14.94 3.99 -0.41
C ASN A 207 14.45 4.53 -1.76
N GLY A 208 13.32 5.22 -1.73
CA GLY A 208 12.70 5.74 -2.92
C GLY A 208 11.62 6.75 -2.63
N TYR A 209 11.02 7.25 -3.70
CA TYR A 209 9.83 8.07 -3.64
C TYR A 209 8.79 7.51 -4.59
N GLY A 210 7.54 7.82 -4.26
CA GLY A 210 6.39 7.36 -5.00
C GLY A 210 5.26 8.37 -5.00
N PHE A 211 4.36 8.17 -5.94
CA PHE A 211 3.06 8.80 -5.92
C PHE A 211 1.99 7.78 -6.30
N GLU A 212 0.78 8.03 -5.83
CA GLU A 212 -0.43 7.37 -6.25
C GLU A 212 -1.48 8.46 -6.46
N ILE A 213 -2.10 8.53 -7.63
CA ILE A 213 -3.15 9.51 -7.96
C ILE A 213 -4.33 8.73 -8.53
N GLY A 214 -5.55 9.07 -8.14
CA GLY A 214 -6.71 8.34 -8.62
C GLY A 214 -8.03 9.07 -8.49
N LEU A 215 -9.01 8.54 -9.22
CA LEU A 215 -10.40 8.91 -9.14
C LEU A 215 -11.19 7.76 -8.56
N GLN A 216 -12.09 8.05 -7.64
CA GLN A 216 -13.00 7.09 -7.02
C GLN A 216 -14.44 7.48 -7.32
N TYR A 217 -15.18 6.55 -7.92
CA TYR A 217 -16.58 6.70 -8.28
C TYR A 217 -17.46 5.88 -7.34
N ASN A 218 -18.51 6.51 -6.82
CA ASN A 218 -19.54 5.94 -5.94
C ASN A 218 -18.96 5.12 -4.77
N ARG A 219 -17.78 5.53 -4.29
CA ARG A 219 -16.98 4.85 -3.26
C ARG A 219 -16.69 3.35 -3.53
N SER A 220 -17.02 2.83 -4.71
CA SER A 220 -17.00 1.41 -5.04
C SER A 220 -15.97 1.08 -6.11
N MET A 221 -15.83 1.94 -7.12
CA MET A 221 -14.85 1.79 -8.18
C MET A 221 -13.76 2.84 -8.02
N LYS A 222 -12.50 2.45 -8.21
CA LYS A 222 -11.37 3.38 -8.19
C LYS A 222 -10.41 3.08 -9.33
N ILE A 223 -9.96 4.13 -10.00
CA ILE A 223 -8.89 4.07 -11.00
C ILE A 223 -7.70 4.82 -10.41
N LEU A 224 -6.53 4.19 -10.46
CA LEU A 224 -5.30 4.65 -9.80
C LEU A 224 -4.13 4.58 -10.76
N LEU A 225 -3.40 5.67 -10.89
CA LEU A 225 -2.07 5.72 -11.46
C LEU A 225 -1.05 5.76 -10.31
N ILE A 226 -0.15 4.80 -10.29
CA ILE A 226 0.89 4.63 -9.28
C ILE A 226 2.24 4.76 -9.97
N GLY A 227 3.17 5.48 -9.36
CA GLY A 227 4.52 5.65 -9.87
C GLY A 227 5.53 5.55 -8.73
N ASN A 228 6.47 4.60 -8.81
CA ASN A 228 7.46 4.37 -7.75
C ASN A 228 8.88 4.27 -8.34
N LYS A 229 9.87 4.87 -7.67
CA LYS A 229 11.28 4.83 -8.09
C LYS A 229 12.20 4.63 -6.89
N ILE A 230 13.17 3.72 -7.01
CA ILE A 230 14.28 3.55 -6.05
C ILE A 230 15.42 4.50 -6.41
N LEU A 231 15.98 5.18 -5.42
CA LEU A 231 17.07 6.14 -5.58
C LEU A 231 18.45 5.49 -5.45
N ASN A 232 18.59 4.51 -4.56
CA ASN A 232 19.88 3.91 -4.20
C ASN A 232 20.32 2.76 -5.14
N THR A 233 20.07 2.92 -6.44
CA THR A 233 20.54 2.01 -7.49
C THR A 233 21.65 2.67 -8.31
N GLU A 234 22.52 1.88 -8.94
CA GLU A 234 23.56 2.43 -9.82
C GLU A 234 22.95 3.22 -10.98
N LYS A 235 23.54 4.35 -11.36
CA LYS A 235 23.00 5.24 -12.41
C LYS A 235 22.72 4.52 -13.73
N LYS A 236 23.60 3.59 -14.12
CA LYS A 236 23.50 2.78 -15.36
C LYS A 236 22.61 1.53 -15.22
N SER A 237 22.15 1.21 -14.02
CA SER A 237 21.32 0.03 -13.79
C SER A 237 19.93 0.19 -14.42
N LYS A 238 19.43 -0.88 -15.03
CA LYS A 238 18.03 -0.94 -15.51
C LYS A 238 17.01 -0.74 -14.38
N LEU A 239 17.41 -0.98 -13.13
CA LEU A 239 16.58 -0.80 -11.92
C LEU A 239 16.38 0.68 -11.54
N ASN A 240 17.19 1.61 -12.09
CA ASN A 240 17.07 3.06 -11.84
C ASN A 240 15.97 3.72 -12.71
N LYS A 241 14.83 3.04 -12.85
CA LYS A 241 13.69 3.53 -13.63
C LYS A 241 12.47 3.66 -12.74
N MET A 242 11.65 4.67 -13.03
CA MET A 242 10.34 4.77 -12.43
C MET A 242 9.43 3.69 -13.02
N ILE A 243 8.76 2.95 -12.15
CA ILE A 243 7.76 1.95 -12.56
C ILE A 243 6.40 2.60 -12.40
N PHE A 244 5.65 2.64 -13.50
CA PHE A 244 4.27 3.11 -13.50
C PHE A 244 3.33 1.92 -13.48
N GLN A 245 2.19 2.07 -12.82
CA GLN A 245 1.15 1.07 -12.74
C GLN A 245 -0.22 1.75 -12.81
N LEU A 246 -1.06 1.27 -13.70
CA LEU A 246 -2.48 1.57 -13.73
C LEU A 246 -3.22 0.45 -12.99
N SER A 247 -4.03 0.83 -12.02
CA SER A 247 -4.77 -0.08 -11.17
C SER A 247 -6.25 0.30 -11.19
N ILE A 248 -7.12 -0.69 -11.37
CA ILE A 248 -8.57 -0.55 -11.25
C ILE A 248 -9.00 -1.42 -10.08
N SER A 249 -9.61 -0.82 -9.07
CA SER A 249 -10.16 -1.55 -7.93
C SER A 249 -11.67 -1.46 -7.91
N TYR A 250 -12.32 -2.59 -7.61
CA TYR A 250 -13.74 -2.68 -7.38
C TYR A 250 -14.01 -3.28 -6.00
N ARG A 251 -14.83 -2.59 -5.21
CA ARG A 251 -15.30 -3.05 -3.91
C ARG A 251 -16.51 -3.95 -4.11
N PHE A 252 -16.40 -5.18 -3.64
CA PHE A 252 -17.53 -6.10 -3.58
C PHE A 252 -18.53 -5.54 -2.56
N LEU A 253 -19.75 -5.29 -3.02
CA LEU A 253 -20.81 -4.77 -2.17
C LEU A 253 -21.11 -5.79 -1.06
N LYS A 254 -20.98 -5.34 0.18
CA LYS A 254 -21.61 -5.91 1.38
C LYS A 254 -22.23 -4.75 2.13
#